data_AF-A0A1V4UBT9-F1
#
_entry.id   AF-A0A1V4UBT9-F1
#
_cell.length_a   1.000
_cell.length_b   1.000
_cell.length_c   1.000
_cell.angle_alpha   90.00
_cell.angle_beta   90.00
_cell.angle_gamma   90.00
#
_symmetry.space_group_name_H-M   'P 1'
#
loop_
_entity.id
_entity.type
_entity.pdbx_description
1 polymer ?
#
loop_
_entity_poly.entity_id
_entity_poly.type
_entity_poly.pdbx_seq_one_letter_code
_entity_poly.pdbx_strand_id
1 'polypeptide(L)'
;MYVLMCPCIMHPELRAHGITRESDIHAFGRAIERCRTFGIEIVPLPCPETLYLGKDRGPGTFLDRLNTAEFALLLDRLEDEVREVIKSRGPPLCCIGVNSSPTCGVDTTYYGADQSGPERRPGRGVFLARFPDLPAVDVLAFARYRVYLAAPLFSTAERRFNAWLSEMLADHFFSVYLPQDAGEEGCCRTTEAQEEMFSRHCEALSRSDVVVAVIDGADADSGTSWEMGYAFARGIPVISVRTDFRRAGAHEHVNLMLEQSSRVVRNEGELLEALKSPFVLKNLQINPRAGTLSDRL
;
A
#
# COMPACT_ATOMS: atom_id res chain seq x y z
N MET A 1 6.16 -12.82 -12.27
CA MET A 1 5.15 -11.76 -11.99
C MET A 1 5.84 -10.43 -12.19
N TYR A 2 5.11 -9.41 -12.63
CA TYR A 2 5.72 -8.10 -12.91
C TYR A 2 4.76 -6.96 -12.60
N VAL A 3 5.32 -5.77 -12.42
CA VAL A 3 4.57 -4.50 -12.32
C VAL A 3 4.93 -3.60 -13.50
N LEU A 4 3.96 -2.80 -13.93
CA LEU A 4 4.18 -1.72 -14.89
C LEU A 4 4.49 -0.45 -14.12
N MET A 5 5.75 0.01 -14.10
CA MET A 5 6.18 1.10 -13.23
C MET A 5 6.45 2.39 -14.01
N CYS A 6 5.93 3.52 -13.55
CA CYS A 6 6.26 4.80 -14.14
C CYS A 6 7.78 5.05 -14.08
N PRO A 7 8.41 5.48 -15.19
CA PRO A 7 9.87 5.50 -15.29
C PRO A 7 10.50 6.54 -14.36
N CYS A 8 9.75 7.57 -13.96
CA CYS A 8 10.18 8.57 -13.00
C CYS A 8 10.40 8.04 -11.57
N ILE A 9 9.91 6.83 -11.26
CA ILE A 9 10.18 6.14 -9.99
C ILE A 9 11.61 5.58 -10.00
N MET A 10 12.06 5.06 -11.15
CA MET A 10 13.43 4.55 -11.33
C MET A 10 14.42 5.68 -11.63
N HIS A 11 13.93 6.73 -12.29
CA HIS A 11 14.70 7.86 -12.80
C HIS A 11 14.03 9.18 -12.39
N PRO A 12 14.20 9.63 -11.12
CA PRO A 12 13.53 10.82 -10.59
C PRO A 12 13.76 12.10 -11.42
N GLU A 13 14.87 12.17 -12.16
CA GLU A 13 15.22 13.25 -13.09
C GLU A 13 14.25 13.40 -14.28
N LEU A 14 13.37 12.42 -14.52
CA LEU A 14 12.32 12.53 -15.55
C LEU A 14 11.11 13.37 -15.09
N ARG A 15 10.99 13.64 -13.78
CA ARG A 15 9.94 14.53 -13.24
C ARG A 15 10.26 15.98 -13.59
N ALA A 16 9.21 16.80 -13.67
CA ALA A 16 9.38 18.23 -13.84
C ALA A 16 10.24 18.84 -12.71
N HIS A 17 10.90 19.96 -12.99
CA HIS A 17 11.78 20.59 -11.99
C HIS A 17 11.01 21.12 -10.79
N GLY A 18 11.61 20.99 -9.61
CA GLY A 18 11.10 21.59 -8.37
C GLY A 18 9.90 20.89 -7.72
N ILE A 19 9.44 19.74 -8.23
CA ILE A 19 8.29 19.01 -7.66
C ILE A 19 8.64 17.73 -6.90
N THR A 20 9.87 17.22 -7.03
CA THR A 20 10.31 15.99 -6.37
C THR A 20 10.86 16.30 -4.98
N ARG A 21 10.22 15.76 -3.94
CA ARG A 21 10.67 15.90 -2.55
C ARG A 21 11.59 14.75 -2.16
N GLU A 22 12.39 14.94 -1.12
CA GLU A 22 13.24 13.86 -0.56
C GLU A 22 12.39 12.64 -0.12
N SER A 23 11.21 12.90 0.46
CA SER A 23 10.24 11.86 0.81
C SER A 23 9.79 11.02 -0.38
N ASP A 24 9.67 11.64 -1.58
CA ASP A 24 9.28 10.93 -2.80
C ASP A 24 10.40 9.99 -3.22
N ILE A 25 11.65 10.47 -3.22
CA ILE A 25 12.83 9.68 -3.58
C ILE A 25 12.97 8.48 -2.64
N HIS A 26 12.76 8.68 -1.34
CA HIS A 26 12.76 7.58 -0.37
C HIS A 26 11.67 6.55 -0.69
N ALA A 27 10.44 6.99 -0.96
CA ALA A 27 9.35 6.09 -1.33
C ALA A 27 9.63 5.33 -2.63
N PHE A 28 10.22 5.98 -3.64
CA PHE A 28 10.59 5.35 -4.90
C PHE A 28 11.62 4.24 -4.67
N GLY A 29 12.65 4.53 -3.87
CA GLY A 29 13.64 3.54 -3.44
C GLY A 29 12.99 2.34 -2.75
N ARG A 30 12.03 2.57 -1.83
CA ARG A 30 11.30 1.50 -1.14
C ARG A 30 10.39 0.69 -2.07
N ALA A 31 9.77 1.31 -3.08
CA ALA A 31 8.98 0.60 -4.08
C ALA A 31 9.84 -0.36 -4.92
N ILE A 32 11.01 0.09 -5.34
CA ILE A 32 12.00 -0.73 -6.06
C ILE A 32 12.53 -1.83 -5.14
N GLU A 33 12.82 -1.50 -3.88
CA GLU A 33 13.24 -2.46 -2.86
C GLU A 33 12.20 -3.56 -2.66
N ARG A 34 10.91 -3.21 -2.54
CA ARG A 34 9.81 -4.18 -2.46
C ARG A 34 9.85 -5.15 -3.63
N CYS A 35 9.98 -4.63 -4.85
CA CYS A 35 10.05 -5.47 -6.05
C CYS A 35 11.24 -6.44 -5.99
N ARG A 36 12.42 -5.96 -5.59
CA ARG A 36 13.62 -6.79 -5.43
C ARG A 36 13.43 -7.86 -4.34
N THR A 37 12.92 -7.48 -3.18
CA THR A 37 12.72 -8.37 -2.02
C THR A 37 11.79 -9.53 -2.36
N PHE A 38 10.74 -9.29 -3.15
CA PHE A 38 9.75 -10.31 -3.53
C PHE A 38 9.93 -10.89 -4.93
N GLY A 39 11.05 -10.61 -5.61
CA GLY A 39 11.31 -11.11 -6.97
C GLY A 39 10.27 -10.66 -8.01
N ILE A 40 9.67 -9.49 -7.83
CA ILE A 40 8.73 -8.89 -8.78
C ILE A 40 9.53 -8.14 -9.84
N GLU A 41 9.35 -8.52 -11.11
CA GLU A 41 10.01 -7.82 -12.22
C GLU A 41 9.42 -6.42 -12.40
N ILE A 42 10.28 -5.43 -12.62
CA ILE A 42 9.87 -4.06 -12.96
C ILE A 42 9.92 -3.92 -14.48
N VAL A 43 8.76 -3.71 -15.10
CA VAL A 43 8.67 -3.35 -16.51
C VAL A 43 8.32 -1.85 -16.61
N PRO A 44 9.22 -1.01 -17.13
CA PRO A 44 8.97 0.43 -17.19
C PRO A 44 7.83 0.75 -18.16
N LEU A 45 6.90 1.59 -17.72
CA LEU A 45 5.93 2.25 -18.58
C LEU A 45 6.62 3.35 -19.42
N PRO A 46 6.07 3.69 -20.60
CA PRO A 46 6.46 4.92 -21.26
C PRO A 46 5.99 6.13 -20.43
N CYS A 47 6.68 7.27 -20.55
CA CYS A 47 6.21 8.52 -19.99
C CYS A 47 5.74 9.46 -21.11
N PRO A 48 4.42 9.55 -21.39
CA PRO A 48 3.92 10.42 -22.45
C PRO A 48 4.34 11.87 -22.25
N GLU A 49 4.32 12.35 -21.01
CA GLU A 49 4.68 13.73 -20.69
C GLU A 49 6.14 14.05 -21.03
N THR A 50 7.09 13.17 -20.67
CA THR A 50 8.51 13.34 -21.01
C THR A 50 8.77 13.14 -22.50
N LEU A 51 8.08 12.20 -23.15
CA LEU A 51 8.21 11.97 -24.58
C LEU A 51 7.68 13.15 -25.41
N TYR A 52 6.68 13.88 -24.90
CA TYR A 52 6.09 15.02 -25.58
C TYR A 52 6.81 16.34 -25.29
N LEU A 53 7.10 16.63 -24.02
CA LEU A 53 7.66 17.91 -23.57
C LEU A 53 9.18 17.89 -23.38
N GLY A 54 9.80 16.71 -23.39
CA GLY A 54 11.21 16.53 -23.04
C GLY A 54 11.46 16.35 -21.53
N LYS A 55 12.72 16.07 -21.19
CA LYS A 55 13.17 15.86 -19.80
C LYS A 55 13.25 17.18 -19.02
N ASP A 56 13.68 18.25 -19.69
CA ASP A 56 13.88 19.57 -19.09
C ASP A 56 12.60 20.42 -19.20
N ARG A 57 11.66 20.19 -18.27
CA ARG A 57 10.36 20.88 -18.26
C ARG A 57 9.95 21.33 -16.87
N GLY A 58 9.25 22.47 -16.80
CA GLY A 58 8.59 22.92 -15.57
C GLY A 58 7.28 22.19 -15.31
N PRO A 59 6.68 22.30 -14.11
CA PRO A 59 5.38 21.70 -13.80
C PRO A 59 4.26 22.35 -14.62
N GLY A 60 3.24 21.57 -14.98
CA GLY A 60 2.07 22.04 -15.75
C GLY A 60 0.89 21.08 -15.65
N THR A 61 -0.28 21.56 -16.05
CA THR A 61 -1.54 20.80 -16.03
C THR A 61 -1.77 20.10 -17.37
N PHE A 62 -2.72 19.15 -17.41
CA PHE A 62 -3.14 18.53 -18.68
C PHE A 62 -3.71 19.58 -19.65
N LEU A 63 -4.66 20.39 -19.20
CA LEU A 63 -5.34 21.39 -20.04
C LEU A 63 -4.39 22.42 -20.65
N ASP A 64 -3.38 22.86 -19.88
CA ASP A 64 -2.50 23.93 -20.35
C ASP A 64 -1.44 23.45 -21.36
N ARG A 65 -1.03 22.17 -21.30
CA ARG A 65 0.19 21.71 -21.99
C ARG A 65 0.06 20.41 -22.78
N LEU A 66 -0.95 19.61 -22.49
CA LEU A 66 -1.07 18.24 -23.00
C LEU A 66 -2.40 18.00 -23.72
N ASN A 67 -3.39 18.88 -23.59
CA ASN A 67 -4.68 18.75 -24.26
C ASN A 67 -4.59 19.18 -25.73
N THR A 68 -3.81 18.44 -26.53
CA THR A 68 -3.62 18.67 -27.96
C THR A 68 -3.88 17.39 -28.76
N ALA A 69 -4.16 17.52 -30.06
CA ALA A 69 -4.38 16.37 -30.93
C ALA A 69 -3.10 15.52 -31.08
N GLU A 70 -1.95 16.17 -31.13
CA GLU A 70 -0.63 15.53 -31.23
C GLU A 70 -0.35 14.67 -29.98
N PHE A 71 -0.70 15.18 -28.81
CA PHE A 71 -0.53 14.42 -27.57
C PHE A 71 -1.50 13.25 -27.48
N ALA A 72 -2.74 13.40 -27.94
CA ALA A 72 -3.70 12.30 -28.02
C ALA A 72 -3.17 11.15 -28.90
N LEU A 73 -2.63 11.46 -30.09
CA LEU A 73 -2.02 10.47 -30.99
C LEU A 73 -0.78 9.79 -30.36
N LEU A 74 0.00 10.52 -29.56
CA LEU A 74 1.07 9.92 -28.76
C LEU A 74 0.51 8.94 -27.73
N LEU A 75 -0.56 9.28 -27.01
CA LEU A 75 -1.19 8.38 -26.04
C LEU A 75 -1.68 7.10 -26.69
N ASP A 76 -2.33 7.19 -27.85
CA ASP A 76 -2.87 6.02 -28.56
C ASP A 76 -1.74 5.04 -28.96
N ARG A 77 -0.63 5.54 -29.52
CA ARG A 77 0.54 4.70 -29.84
C ARG A 77 1.17 4.06 -28.59
N LEU A 78 1.31 4.83 -27.50
CA LEU A 78 1.90 4.30 -26.25
C LEU A 78 0.96 3.29 -25.57
N GLU A 79 -0.35 3.45 -25.73
CA GLU A 79 -1.35 2.48 -25.29
C GLU A 79 -1.13 1.14 -26.01
N ASP A 80 -1.00 1.15 -27.34
CA ASP A 80 -0.73 -0.05 -28.14
C ASP A 80 0.57 -0.75 -27.71
N GLU A 81 1.65 -0.01 -27.50
CA GLU A 81 2.94 -0.55 -27.02
C GLU A 81 2.78 -1.28 -25.68
N VAL A 82 2.10 -0.68 -24.71
CA VAL A 82 1.87 -1.29 -23.40
C VAL A 82 0.92 -2.49 -23.50
N ARG A 83 -0.12 -2.42 -24.35
CA ARG A 83 -1.05 -3.54 -24.59
C ARG A 83 -0.34 -4.74 -25.20
N GLU A 84 0.61 -4.55 -26.12
CA GLU A 84 1.41 -5.65 -26.68
C GLU A 84 2.36 -6.27 -25.64
N VAL A 85 2.93 -5.47 -24.73
CA VAL A 85 3.69 -6.00 -23.57
C VAL A 85 2.79 -6.88 -22.70
N ILE A 86 1.56 -6.45 -22.40
CA ILE A 86 0.60 -7.22 -21.60
C ILE A 86 0.17 -8.50 -22.32
N LYS A 87 -0.09 -8.42 -23.63
CA LYS A 87 -0.47 -9.58 -24.45
C LYS A 87 0.62 -10.64 -24.51
N SER A 88 1.89 -10.24 -24.55
CA SER A 88 3.02 -11.16 -24.57
C SER A 88 3.37 -11.75 -23.19
N ARG A 89 3.19 -10.98 -22.11
CA ARG A 89 3.61 -11.37 -20.75
C ARG A 89 2.46 -11.85 -19.85
N GLY A 90 1.21 -11.68 -20.29
CA GLY A 90 0.03 -11.80 -19.44
C GLY A 90 -0.21 -10.54 -18.59
N PRO A 91 -1.28 -10.50 -17.76
CA PRO A 91 -1.62 -9.34 -16.97
C PRO A 91 -0.56 -9.03 -15.89
N PRO A 92 -0.19 -7.75 -15.67
CA PRO A 92 0.68 -7.36 -14.56
C PRO A 92 -0.03 -7.54 -13.21
N LEU A 93 0.74 -7.49 -12.12
CA LEU A 93 0.18 -7.35 -10.77
C LEU A 93 -0.58 -6.02 -10.65
N CYS A 94 0.08 -4.93 -11.04
CA CYS A 94 -0.51 -3.60 -11.11
C CYS A 94 0.36 -2.62 -11.90
N CYS A 95 -0.23 -1.47 -12.24
CA CYS A 95 0.46 -0.27 -12.66
C CYS A 95 0.86 0.55 -11.41
N ILE A 96 2.11 0.97 -11.32
CA ILE A 96 2.60 1.85 -10.25
C ILE A 96 2.75 3.26 -10.82
N GLY A 97 1.88 4.15 -10.37
CA GLY A 97 1.80 5.54 -10.80
C GLY A 97 2.23 6.52 -9.72
N VAL A 98 2.20 7.81 -10.06
CA VAL A 98 2.55 8.91 -9.15
C VAL A 98 1.37 9.87 -9.09
N ASN A 99 0.75 9.97 -7.93
CA ASN A 99 -0.38 10.87 -7.70
C ASN A 99 -0.07 12.31 -8.09
N SER A 100 -1.11 13.01 -8.56
CA SER A 100 -1.03 14.37 -9.11
C SER A 100 -0.17 14.51 -10.37
N SER A 101 0.27 13.43 -11.02
CA SER A 101 0.72 13.51 -12.42
C SER A 101 -0.49 13.69 -13.35
N PRO A 102 -0.41 14.57 -14.37
CA PRO A 102 -1.43 14.68 -15.41
C PRO A 102 -1.62 13.38 -16.19
N THR A 103 -0.57 12.57 -16.34
CA THR A 103 -0.55 11.37 -17.20
C THR A 103 -0.64 10.08 -16.39
N CYS A 104 0.12 9.96 -15.31
CA CYS A 104 0.21 8.74 -14.51
C CYS A 104 -0.30 8.87 -13.06
N GLY A 105 -1.17 9.84 -12.80
CA GLY A 105 -1.94 9.91 -11.56
C GLY A 105 -2.75 8.62 -11.34
N VAL A 106 -2.89 8.19 -10.09
CA VAL A 106 -3.63 6.97 -9.72
C VAL A 106 -4.94 7.33 -9.04
N ASP A 107 -4.83 7.88 -7.83
CA ASP A 107 -5.97 8.33 -7.02
C ASP A 107 -6.32 9.79 -7.34
N THR A 108 -5.34 10.58 -7.76
CA THR A 108 -5.50 12.00 -8.09
C THR A 108 -4.69 12.41 -9.32
N THR A 109 -5.20 13.37 -10.08
CA THR A 109 -4.63 13.86 -11.35
C THR A 109 -4.61 15.38 -11.39
N TYR A 110 -3.52 15.96 -11.90
CA TYR A 110 -3.40 17.41 -12.10
C TYR A 110 -3.88 17.80 -13.49
N TYR A 111 -5.18 17.97 -13.61
CA TYR A 111 -5.88 18.14 -14.87
C TYR A 111 -5.86 19.59 -15.36
N GLY A 112 -5.99 20.56 -14.45
CA GLY A 112 -6.13 21.99 -14.75
C GLY A 112 -7.53 22.53 -14.45
N ALA A 113 -7.61 23.81 -14.12
CA ALA A 113 -8.86 24.47 -13.79
C ALA A 113 -9.66 24.76 -15.06
N ASP A 114 -10.94 24.40 -15.06
CA ASP A 114 -11.90 24.77 -16.10
C ASP A 114 -13.29 24.90 -15.48
N GLN A 115 -14.32 25.06 -16.33
CA GLN A 115 -15.71 25.15 -15.88
C GLN A 115 -16.23 23.86 -15.21
N SER A 116 -15.54 22.74 -15.37
CA SER A 116 -15.93 21.41 -14.89
C SER A 116 -15.31 21.03 -13.55
N GLY A 117 -14.33 21.78 -13.03
CA GLY A 117 -13.81 21.52 -11.68
C GLY A 117 -12.43 22.11 -11.34
N PRO A 118 -11.92 21.78 -10.14
CA PRO A 118 -10.63 22.25 -9.66
C PRO A 118 -9.45 21.67 -10.45
N GLU A 119 -8.27 22.26 -10.28
CA GLU A 119 -7.04 21.84 -10.96
C GLU A 119 -6.64 20.39 -10.67
N ARG A 120 -6.87 19.92 -9.44
CA ARG A 120 -6.64 18.53 -9.02
C ARG A 120 -7.96 17.80 -8.91
N ARG A 121 -8.06 16.66 -9.58
CA ARG A 121 -9.29 15.85 -9.66
C ARG A 121 -9.03 14.43 -9.16
N PRO A 122 -10.03 13.77 -8.54
CA PRO A 122 -9.93 12.35 -8.22
C PRO A 122 -9.90 11.52 -9.51
N GLY A 123 -9.17 10.41 -9.46
CA GLY A 123 -9.04 9.46 -10.56
C GLY A 123 -7.69 9.52 -11.29
N ARG A 124 -7.59 8.66 -12.30
CA ARG A 124 -6.34 8.38 -13.01
C ARG A 124 -5.95 9.48 -13.98
N GLY A 125 -4.64 9.62 -14.18
CA GLY A 125 -4.08 10.49 -15.20
C GLY A 125 -4.46 10.00 -16.59
N VAL A 126 -4.42 10.89 -17.58
CA VAL A 126 -4.99 10.64 -18.92
C VAL A 126 -4.41 9.41 -19.63
N PHE A 127 -3.18 9.00 -19.28
CA PHE A 127 -2.58 7.77 -19.80
C PHE A 127 -2.99 6.54 -19.01
N LEU A 128 -2.89 6.55 -17.67
CA LEU A 128 -3.33 5.41 -16.85
C LEU A 128 -4.85 5.17 -16.91
N ALA A 129 -5.63 6.19 -17.27
CA ALA A 129 -7.07 6.09 -17.55
C ALA A 129 -7.39 5.23 -18.78
N ARG A 130 -6.44 5.02 -19.70
CA ARG A 130 -6.56 4.10 -20.85
C ARG A 130 -6.53 2.62 -20.46
N PHE A 131 -6.15 2.33 -19.22
CA PHE A 131 -6.05 0.95 -18.70
C PHE A 131 -7.02 0.70 -17.53
N PRO A 132 -8.33 0.98 -17.67
CA PRO A 132 -9.29 0.86 -16.56
C PRO A 132 -9.41 -0.59 -16.04
N ASP A 133 -9.09 -1.55 -16.91
CA ASP A 133 -9.02 -2.99 -16.69
C ASP A 133 -7.74 -3.45 -15.99
N LEU A 134 -6.81 -2.55 -15.66
CA LEU A 134 -5.61 -2.90 -14.89
C LEU A 134 -5.67 -2.31 -13.48
N PRO A 135 -5.27 -3.04 -12.44
CA PRO A 135 -4.97 -2.49 -11.12
C PRO A 135 -3.99 -1.32 -11.20
N ALA A 136 -4.19 -0.27 -10.40
CA ALA A 136 -3.23 0.82 -10.28
C ALA A 136 -3.02 1.18 -8.80
N VAL A 137 -1.76 1.42 -8.42
CA VAL A 137 -1.36 1.77 -7.05
C VAL A 137 -0.43 2.97 -7.11
N ASP A 138 -0.72 3.98 -6.28
CA ASP A 138 0.22 5.09 -6.09
C ASP A 138 1.51 4.59 -5.44
N VAL A 139 2.65 5.08 -5.91
CA VAL A 139 3.97 4.64 -5.44
C VAL A 139 4.16 4.83 -3.93
N LEU A 140 3.56 5.85 -3.30
CA LEU A 140 3.68 6.04 -1.85
C LEU A 140 2.95 4.92 -1.09
N ALA A 141 1.81 4.47 -1.60
CA ALA A 141 1.11 3.32 -1.04
C ALA A 141 1.86 2.01 -1.30
N PHE A 142 2.34 1.79 -2.54
CA PHE A 142 3.08 0.59 -2.89
C PHE A 142 4.39 0.45 -2.10
N ALA A 143 5.04 1.56 -1.78
CA ALA A 143 6.25 1.65 -0.98
C ALA A 143 6.06 1.32 0.51
N ARG A 144 4.82 1.09 0.97
CA ARG A 144 4.50 0.74 2.36
C ARG A 144 4.19 -0.75 2.42
N TYR A 145 5.20 -1.55 2.76
CA TYR A 145 5.09 -3.00 2.71
C TYR A 145 5.68 -3.71 3.94
N ARG A 146 6.38 -2.99 4.81
CA ARG A 146 6.90 -3.53 6.07
C ARG A 146 5.82 -3.44 7.13
N VAL A 147 5.36 -4.58 7.60
CA VAL A 147 4.29 -4.71 8.59
C VAL A 147 4.90 -5.14 9.91
N TYR A 148 4.55 -4.45 10.99
CA TYR A 148 4.71 -5.00 12.33
C TYR A 148 3.37 -5.63 12.75
N LEU A 149 3.37 -6.93 13.07
CA LEU A 149 2.17 -7.63 13.51
C LEU A 149 2.11 -7.67 15.04
N ALA A 150 1.39 -6.70 15.61
CA ALA A 150 1.12 -6.61 17.04
C ALA A 150 -0.06 -7.52 17.41
N ALA A 151 0.14 -8.49 18.29
CA ALA A 151 -0.92 -9.43 18.68
C ALA A 151 -0.58 -10.13 20.00
N PRO A 152 -1.59 -10.55 20.78
CA PRO A 152 -1.37 -11.48 21.88
C PRO A 152 -0.76 -12.78 21.36
N LEU A 153 0.09 -13.41 22.18
CA LEU A 153 0.85 -14.63 21.80
C LEU A 153 0.91 -15.68 22.92
N PHE A 154 0.01 -15.59 23.90
CA PHE A 154 0.07 -16.37 25.13
C PHE A 154 -0.60 -17.74 24.98
N SER A 155 -1.61 -17.86 24.14
CA SER A 155 -2.31 -19.11 23.85
C SER A 155 -1.89 -19.73 22.51
N THR A 156 -2.10 -21.04 22.40
CA THR A 156 -1.89 -21.77 21.14
C THR A 156 -2.79 -21.25 20.02
N ALA A 157 -4.00 -20.81 20.34
CA ALA A 157 -4.94 -20.28 19.35
C ALA A 157 -4.43 -18.94 18.78
N GLU A 158 -4.01 -18.02 19.65
CA GLU A 158 -3.42 -16.74 19.27
C GLU A 158 -2.18 -16.92 18.39
N ARG A 159 -1.22 -17.74 18.83
CA ARG A 159 0.02 -17.96 18.05
C ARG A 159 -0.23 -18.55 16.66
N ARG A 160 -1.21 -19.46 16.55
CA ARG A 160 -1.61 -20.04 15.26
C ARG A 160 -2.28 -19.01 14.36
N PHE A 161 -3.17 -18.19 14.91
CA PHE A 161 -3.82 -17.11 14.17
C PHE A 161 -2.79 -16.10 13.65
N ASN A 162 -1.86 -15.67 14.49
CA ASN A 162 -0.81 -14.73 14.10
C ASN A 162 0.11 -15.29 13.01
N ALA A 163 0.49 -16.57 13.12
CA ALA A 163 1.32 -17.24 12.11
C ALA A 163 0.60 -17.30 10.76
N TRP A 164 -0.66 -17.74 10.75
CA TRP A 164 -1.48 -17.75 9.54
C TRP A 164 -1.67 -16.35 8.94
N LEU A 165 -1.93 -15.33 9.78
CA LEU A 165 -2.10 -13.95 9.33
C LEU A 165 -0.79 -13.41 8.72
N SER A 166 0.36 -13.74 9.32
CA SER A 166 1.68 -13.40 8.80
C SER A 166 1.95 -14.05 7.44
N GLU A 167 1.65 -15.35 7.29
CA GLU A 167 1.77 -16.08 6.03
C GLU A 167 0.89 -15.47 4.94
N MET A 168 -0.38 -15.18 5.26
CA MET A 168 -1.30 -14.52 4.33
C MET A 168 -0.78 -13.16 3.87
N LEU A 169 -0.25 -12.34 4.78
CA LEU A 169 0.34 -11.06 4.41
C LEU A 169 1.61 -11.24 3.55
N ALA A 170 2.43 -12.25 3.84
CA ALA A 170 3.63 -12.58 3.05
C ALA A 170 3.26 -13.00 1.61
N ASP A 171 2.22 -13.83 1.45
CA ASP A 171 1.65 -14.19 0.14
C ASP A 171 1.17 -12.97 -0.64
N HIS A 172 0.83 -11.89 0.06
CA HIS A 172 0.43 -10.61 -0.52
C HIS A 172 1.59 -9.60 -0.68
N PHE A 173 2.84 -10.07 -0.61
CA PHE A 173 4.07 -9.28 -0.74
C PHE A 173 4.27 -8.22 0.35
N PHE A 174 3.89 -8.52 1.58
CA PHE A 174 4.24 -7.74 2.76
C PHE A 174 5.37 -8.41 3.53
N SER A 175 6.30 -7.62 4.05
CA SER A 175 7.39 -8.09 4.91
C SER A 175 6.91 -7.98 6.34
N VAL A 176 6.56 -9.10 6.96
CA VAL A 176 5.98 -9.12 8.30
C VAL A 176 7.06 -9.35 9.35
N TYR A 177 7.11 -8.48 10.35
CA TYR A 177 7.79 -8.73 11.60
C TYR A 177 6.77 -9.31 12.60
N LEU A 178 7.02 -10.53 13.06
CA LEU A 178 6.14 -11.27 13.95
C LEU A 178 6.84 -11.47 15.32
N PRO A 179 6.42 -10.77 16.40
CA PRO A 179 7.12 -10.79 17.69
C PRO A 179 7.33 -12.18 18.30
N GLN A 180 6.38 -13.11 18.11
CA GLN A 180 6.49 -14.48 18.60
C GLN A 180 7.65 -15.27 17.99
N ASP A 181 8.12 -14.91 16.79
CA ASP A 181 9.28 -15.56 16.16
C ASP A 181 10.61 -15.04 16.71
N ALA A 182 10.58 -13.89 17.38
CA ALA A 182 11.76 -13.26 17.94
C ALA A 182 12.11 -13.78 19.35
N GLY A 183 11.19 -14.46 20.04
CA GLY A 183 11.32 -14.84 21.45
C GLY A 183 11.86 -16.26 21.67
N GLU A 184 12.73 -16.41 22.67
CA GLU A 184 12.98 -17.70 23.32
C GLU A 184 11.87 -17.99 24.34
N GLU A 185 11.26 -19.17 24.25
CA GLU A 185 10.34 -19.72 25.24
C GLU A 185 11.15 -20.12 26.49
N GLY A 186 11.06 -19.34 27.57
CA GLY A 186 11.79 -19.66 28.82
C GLY A 186 11.31 -18.87 30.03
N CYS A 187 11.16 -19.56 31.17
CA CYS A 187 10.66 -18.99 32.45
C CYS A 187 11.69 -18.17 33.23
N CYS A 188 12.90 -17.98 32.69
CA CYS A 188 14.03 -17.34 33.34
C CYS A 188 14.72 -16.37 32.37
N ARG A 189 14.06 -15.24 32.07
CA ARG A 189 14.70 -14.12 31.36
C ARG A 189 15.47 -13.28 32.37
N THR A 190 16.75 -13.03 32.11
CA THR A 190 17.51 -12.04 32.86
C THR A 190 16.99 -10.64 32.52
N THR A 191 17.29 -9.65 33.35
CA THR A 191 16.92 -8.25 33.08
C THR A 191 17.48 -7.78 31.73
N GLU A 192 18.72 -8.17 31.40
CA GLU A 192 19.38 -7.81 30.14
C GLU A 192 18.62 -8.39 28.93
N ALA A 193 18.17 -9.64 29.00
CA ALA A 193 17.39 -10.26 27.92
C ALA A 193 16.03 -9.58 27.71
N GLN A 194 15.42 -9.04 28.77
CA GLN A 194 14.19 -8.25 28.66
C GLN A 194 14.44 -6.91 27.98
N GLU A 195 15.50 -6.20 28.35
CA GLU A 195 15.88 -4.92 27.74
C GLU A 195 16.24 -5.06 26.26
N GLU A 196 16.96 -6.13 25.90
CA GLU A 196 17.31 -6.43 24.51
C GLU A 196 16.05 -6.72 23.68
N MET A 197 15.16 -7.57 24.20
CA MET A 197 13.90 -7.90 23.52
C MET A 197 13.04 -6.66 23.30
N PHE A 198 12.87 -5.83 24.34
CA PHE A 198 12.15 -4.57 24.25
C PHE A 198 12.75 -3.63 23.20
N SER A 199 14.08 -3.46 23.22
CA SER A 199 14.79 -2.58 22.29
C SER A 199 14.62 -3.06 20.84
N ARG A 200 14.71 -4.37 20.61
CA ARG A 200 14.52 -4.98 19.29
C ARG A 200 13.08 -4.79 18.76
N HIS A 201 12.07 -4.94 19.61
CA HIS A 201 10.68 -4.67 19.23
C HIS A 201 10.44 -3.19 18.91
N CYS A 202 11.01 -2.28 19.71
CA CYS A 202 10.96 -0.85 19.44
C CYS A 202 11.64 -0.48 18.11
N GLU A 203 12.80 -1.08 17.82
CA GLU A 203 13.48 -0.87 16.55
C GLU A 203 12.61 -1.37 15.38
N ALA A 204 12.06 -2.59 15.48
CA ALA A 204 11.19 -3.17 14.46
C ALA A 204 9.94 -2.30 14.21
N LEU A 205 9.27 -1.84 15.27
CA LEU A 205 8.15 -0.89 15.19
C LEU A 205 8.57 0.38 14.45
N SER A 206 9.68 1.01 14.86
CA SER A 206 10.15 2.26 14.28
C SER A 206 10.50 2.17 12.79
N ARG A 207 10.84 0.97 12.30
CA ARG A 207 11.20 0.68 10.91
C ARG A 207 10.03 0.17 10.07
N SER A 208 8.88 -0.09 10.68
CA SER A 208 7.67 -0.53 10.00
C SER A 208 7.00 0.62 9.25
N ASP A 209 6.33 0.29 8.15
CA ASP A 209 5.54 1.25 7.37
C ASP A 209 4.09 1.35 7.86
N VAL A 210 3.65 0.31 8.58
CA VAL A 210 2.30 0.12 9.10
C VAL A 210 2.35 -0.92 10.23
N VAL A 211 1.51 -0.72 11.24
CA VAL A 211 1.23 -1.73 12.27
C VAL A 211 -0.10 -2.38 11.95
N VAL A 212 -0.12 -3.70 11.94
CA VAL A 212 -1.36 -4.50 11.97
C VAL A 212 -1.52 -5.02 13.38
N ALA A 213 -2.63 -4.70 14.03
CA ALA A 213 -2.87 -5.04 15.43
C ALA A 213 -4.07 -5.97 15.59
N VAL A 214 -3.90 -7.14 16.21
CA VAL A 214 -5.02 -8.03 16.56
C VAL A 214 -5.59 -7.61 17.91
N ILE A 215 -6.82 -7.10 17.90
CA ILE A 215 -7.49 -6.51 19.07
C ILE A 215 -8.74 -7.29 19.49
N ASP A 216 -8.70 -8.62 19.27
CA ASP A 216 -9.77 -9.53 19.65
C ASP A 216 -9.85 -9.71 21.16
N GLY A 217 -11.08 -9.91 21.66
CA GLY A 217 -11.36 -10.05 23.08
C GLY A 217 -12.25 -8.95 23.64
N ALA A 218 -12.59 -9.11 24.92
CA ALA A 218 -13.34 -8.12 25.69
C ALA A 218 -12.51 -6.84 25.93
N ASP A 219 -11.20 -7.01 26.09
CA ASP A 219 -10.21 -5.94 26.07
C ASP A 219 -9.02 -6.41 25.23
N ALA A 220 -8.26 -5.47 24.69
CA ALA A 220 -7.05 -5.80 23.93
C ALA A 220 -5.90 -6.13 24.88
N ASP A 221 -4.95 -6.95 24.41
CA ASP A 221 -3.72 -7.19 25.14
C ASP A 221 -2.98 -5.87 25.44
N SER A 222 -2.41 -5.77 26.64
CA SER A 222 -1.75 -4.55 27.10
C SER A 222 -0.44 -4.28 26.34
N GLY A 223 0.27 -5.33 25.92
CA GLY A 223 1.44 -5.22 25.04
C GLY A 223 1.04 -4.65 23.68
N THR A 224 0.06 -5.28 23.03
CA THR A 224 -0.50 -4.83 21.75
C THR A 224 -1.00 -3.38 21.83
N SER A 225 -1.70 -3.02 22.91
CA SER A 225 -2.19 -1.66 23.15
C SER A 225 -1.05 -0.64 23.28
N TRP A 226 0.06 -1.01 23.94
CA TRP A 226 1.25 -0.17 24.04
C TRP A 226 1.91 0.03 22.68
N GLU A 227 2.05 -1.03 21.88
CA GLU A 227 2.62 -0.98 20.54
C GLU A 227 1.79 -0.09 19.60
N MET A 228 0.46 -0.18 19.67
CA MET A 228 -0.46 0.71 18.93
C MET A 228 -0.29 2.18 19.36
N GLY A 229 -0.22 2.44 20.66
CA GLY A 229 0.01 3.79 21.20
C GLY A 229 1.35 4.37 20.73
N TYR A 230 2.41 3.56 20.75
CA TYR A 230 3.74 3.94 20.24
C TYR A 230 3.68 4.28 18.75
N ALA A 231 3.05 3.43 17.94
CA ALA A 231 2.90 3.64 16.51
C ALA A 231 2.13 4.93 16.20
N PHE A 232 0.98 5.15 16.88
CA PHE A 232 0.17 6.35 16.73
C PHE A 232 0.97 7.62 17.07
N ALA A 233 1.68 7.64 18.20
CA ALA A 233 2.51 8.78 18.61
C ALA A 233 3.64 9.09 17.61
N ARG A 234 4.12 8.08 16.87
CA ARG A 234 5.15 8.21 15.84
C ARG A 234 4.60 8.53 14.45
N GLY A 235 3.27 8.61 14.30
CA GLY A 235 2.62 8.79 13.01
C GLY A 235 2.71 7.56 12.10
N ILE A 236 3.00 6.39 12.66
CA ILE A 236 2.95 5.11 11.95
C ILE A 236 1.49 4.66 11.92
N PRO A 237 0.87 4.51 10.73
CA PRO A 237 -0.54 4.13 10.67
C PRO A 237 -0.78 2.73 11.22
N VAL A 238 -1.91 2.59 11.92
CA VAL A 238 -2.34 1.35 12.55
C VAL A 238 -3.62 0.85 11.89
N ILE A 239 -3.65 -0.44 11.55
CA ILE A 239 -4.84 -1.14 11.09
C ILE A 239 -5.15 -2.24 12.10
N SER A 240 -6.31 -2.15 12.74
CA SER A 240 -6.70 -3.09 13.80
C SER A 240 -7.62 -4.16 13.26
N VAL A 241 -7.24 -5.42 13.40
CA VAL A 241 -8.03 -6.59 13.06
C VAL A 241 -8.88 -6.97 14.26
N ARG A 242 -10.21 -6.92 14.10
CA ARG A 242 -11.17 -7.35 15.10
C ARG A 242 -12.18 -8.32 14.48
N THR A 243 -11.95 -9.61 14.70
CA THR A 243 -12.87 -10.68 14.31
C THR A 243 -13.96 -10.92 15.37
N ASP A 244 -13.72 -10.48 16.61
CA ASP A 244 -14.68 -10.56 17.71
C ASP A 244 -15.89 -9.64 17.47
N PHE A 245 -17.06 -10.25 17.22
CA PHE A 245 -18.30 -9.55 16.97
C PHE A 245 -18.90 -8.85 18.20
N ARG A 246 -18.40 -9.15 19.41
CA ARG A 246 -18.87 -8.55 20.65
C ARG A 246 -18.51 -7.06 20.70
N ARG A 247 -19.34 -6.28 21.39
CA ARG A 247 -19.16 -4.84 21.59
C ARG A 247 -18.83 -4.54 23.05
N ALA A 248 -17.90 -3.60 23.28
CA ALA A 248 -17.59 -3.07 24.60
C ALA A 248 -18.65 -2.08 25.10
N GLY A 249 -19.33 -1.38 24.19
CA GLY A 249 -20.40 -0.42 24.50
C GLY A 249 -21.49 -0.35 23.43
N ALA A 250 -22.39 0.63 23.54
CA ALA A 250 -23.48 0.82 22.57
C ALA A 250 -22.96 1.09 21.15
N HIS A 251 -21.86 1.85 21.07
CA HIS A 251 -21.20 2.25 19.83
C HIS A 251 -19.74 1.78 19.73
N GLU A 252 -19.16 1.35 20.84
CA GLU A 252 -17.75 0.94 20.94
C GLU A 252 -17.64 -0.57 20.73
N HIS A 253 -16.86 -0.97 19.73
CA HIS A 253 -16.46 -2.36 19.56
C HIS A 253 -15.38 -2.71 20.58
N VAL A 254 -14.37 -1.87 20.72
CA VAL A 254 -13.28 -1.96 21.71
C VAL A 254 -13.08 -0.60 22.40
N ASN A 255 -12.11 -0.52 23.32
CA ASN A 255 -11.67 0.73 23.93
C ASN A 255 -11.49 1.85 22.88
N LEU A 256 -12.14 3.00 23.14
CA LEU A 256 -12.08 4.24 22.34
C LEU A 256 -10.68 4.57 21.81
N MET A 257 -9.65 4.44 22.65
CA MET A 257 -8.28 4.84 22.29
C MET A 257 -7.74 4.00 21.14
N LEU A 258 -8.15 2.73 21.04
CA LEU A 258 -7.72 1.82 19.98
C LEU A 258 -8.50 2.09 18.68
N GLU A 259 -9.80 2.39 18.77
CA GLU A 259 -10.61 2.71 17.59
C GLU A 259 -10.23 4.06 16.96
N GLN A 260 -9.93 5.06 17.77
CA GLN A 260 -9.55 6.38 17.26
C GLN A 260 -8.10 6.43 16.75
N SER A 261 -7.24 5.54 17.24
CA SER A 261 -5.84 5.48 16.82
C SER A 261 -5.60 4.57 15.61
N SER A 262 -6.62 3.89 15.10
CA SER A 262 -6.46 2.90 14.04
C SER A 262 -7.64 2.85 13.07
N ARG A 263 -7.42 2.26 11.90
CA ARG A 263 -8.51 1.81 11.03
C ARG A 263 -8.90 0.40 11.45
N VAL A 264 -10.10 0.23 12.00
CA VAL A 264 -10.61 -1.11 12.37
C VAL A 264 -11.15 -1.85 11.15
N VAL A 265 -10.73 -3.10 10.98
CA VAL A 265 -11.15 -4.04 9.94
C VAL A 265 -11.64 -5.34 10.58
N ARG A 266 -12.61 -6.00 9.96
CA ARG A 266 -13.31 -7.15 10.56
C ARG A 266 -12.97 -8.50 9.94
N ASN A 267 -12.24 -8.49 8.83
CA ASN A 267 -11.88 -9.68 8.08
C ASN A 267 -10.63 -9.41 7.22
N GLU A 268 -10.13 -10.45 6.58
CA GLU A 268 -8.91 -10.46 5.77
C GLU A 268 -9.06 -9.59 4.53
N GLY A 269 -10.24 -9.60 3.91
CA GLY A 269 -10.54 -8.79 2.73
C GLY A 269 -10.39 -7.29 3.02
N GLU A 270 -11.03 -6.83 4.10
CA GLU A 270 -10.93 -5.43 4.57
C GLU A 270 -9.49 -5.07 4.97
N LEU A 271 -8.76 -5.98 5.61
CA LEU A 271 -7.35 -5.78 5.95
C LEU A 271 -6.50 -5.57 4.70
N LEU A 272 -6.63 -6.45 3.72
CA LEU A 272 -5.87 -6.38 2.48
C LEU A 272 -6.23 -5.16 1.63
N GLU A 273 -7.50 -4.73 1.64
CA GLU A 273 -7.93 -3.48 1.01
C GLU A 273 -7.31 -2.27 1.73
N ALA A 274 -7.35 -2.24 3.06
CA ALA A 274 -6.76 -1.16 3.87
C ALA A 274 -5.24 -1.05 3.67
N LEU A 275 -4.56 -2.18 3.49
CA LEU A 275 -3.13 -2.26 3.16
C LEU A 275 -2.83 -1.98 1.67
N LYS A 276 -3.85 -1.79 0.82
CA LYS A 276 -3.72 -1.65 -0.64
C LYS A 276 -2.91 -2.80 -1.25
N SER A 277 -3.27 -4.03 -0.92
CA SER A 277 -2.59 -5.24 -1.40
C SER A 277 -2.53 -5.29 -2.94
N PRO A 278 -1.35 -5.58 -3.53
CA PRO A 278 -1.22 -5.73 -4.98
C PRO A 278 -2.09 -6.85 -5.58
N PHE A 279 -2.34 -7.93 -4.83
CA PHE A 279 -3.12 -9.08 -5.31
C PHE A 279 -4.63 -8.85 -5.28
N VAL A 280 -5.16 -8.17 -4.24
CA VAL A 280 -6.61 -7.93 -4.14
C VAL A 280 -7.11 -7.05 -5.29
N LEU A 281 -6.27 -6.14 -5.78
CA LEU A 281 -6.62 -5.32 -6.93
C LEU A 281 -6.85 -6.16 -8.20
N LYS A 282 -6.21 -7.32 -8.35
CA LYS A 282 -6.47 -8.27 -9.45
C LYS A 282 -7.86 -8.90 -9.36
N ASN A 283 -8.37 -9.11 -8.15
CA ASN A 283 -9.66 -9.78 -7.91
C ASN A 283 -10.83 -8.79 -7.86
N LEU A 284 -10.60 -7.50 -7.58
CA LEU A 284 -11.63 -6.46 -7.62
C LEU A 284 -12.16 -6.13 -9.03
N GLN A 285 -11.58 -6.71 -10.08
CA GLN A 285 -12.06 -6.59 -11.45
C GLN A 285 -12.91 -7.78 -11.93
N ILE A 286 -13.20 -8.76 -11.05
CA ILE A 286 -14.19 -9.80 -11.33
C ILE A 286 -15.47 -9.52 -10.52
N ASN A 287 -16.28 -8.62 -11.09
CA ASN A 287 -17.74 -8.51 -10.91
C ASN A 287 -18.27 -8.06 -9.52
N PRO A 288 -18.90 -6.86 -9.38
CA PRO A 288 -19.59 -6.42 -8.15
C PRO A 288 -20.93 -7.16 -7.89
N ARG A 289 -21.10 -8.38 -8.41
CA ARG A 289 -22.33 -9.20 -8.29
C ARG A 289 -22.09 -10.65 -7.85
N ALA A 290 -20.99 -10.96 -7.18
CA ALA A 290 -20.85 -12.23 -6.47
C ALA A 290 -21.07 -11.99 -4.97
N GLY A 291 -22.31 -12.16 -4.53
CA GLY A 291 -22.67 -12.17 -3.12
C GLY A 291 -22.07 -13.36 -2.38
N THR A 292 -21.83 -13.16 -1.09
CA THR A 292 -21.81 -14.16 -0.01
C THR A 292 -21.05 -15.46 -0.30
N LEU A 293 -19.77 -15.50 0.10
CA LEU A 293 -19.16 -16.75 0.55
C LEU A 293 -19.51 -16.94 2.03
N SER A 294 -20.75 -17.34 2.27
CA SER A 294 -21.09 -18.20 3.40
C SER A 294 -20.86 -19.63 2.93
N ASP A 295 -20.38 -20.47 3.84
CA ASP A 295 -20.32 -21.93 3.75
C ASP A 295 -19.19 -22.49 2.90
N ARG A 296 -18.07 -22.81 3.58
CA ARG A 296 -17.60 -24.20 3.72
C ARG A 296 -16.33 -24.28 4.59
N LEU A 297 -16.52 -25.02 5.70
CA LEU A 297 -15.57 -25.62 6.66
C LEU A 297 -15.35 -24.82 7.96
#